data_AF-A0A7Y9NP51-F1
#
_entry.id   AF-A0A7Y9NP51-F1
#
_cell.length_a   1.000
_cell.length_b   1.000
_cell.length_c   1.000
_cell.angle_alpha   90.00
_cell.angle_beta   90.00
_cell.angle_gamma   90.00
#
_symmetry.space_group_name_H-M   'P 1'
#
loop_
_entity.id
_entity.type
_entity.pdbx_description
1 polymer ?
#
loop_
_entity_poly.entity_id
_entity_poly.type
_entity_poly.pdbx_seq_one_letter_code
_entity_poly.pdbx_strand_id
1 'polypeptide(L)'
;MRLTLLIFASILALGFSPLLADAIPYANVGQLAPDQSFTATSNGKITAYFYASSAANDDKIILWDKTSGAKTTPSLDNHSSAVGSSVSLSVKAGDSLVFILDDVTTGQYFSSVDYRLRPRLQR
;
A
#
# COMPACT_ATOMS: atom_id res chain seq x y z
N MET A 1 31.16 -42.46 8.33
CA MET A 1 29.92 -41.92 7.71
C MET A 1 29.50 -40.60 8.39
N ARG A 2 30.35 -39.56 8.38
CA ARG A 2 30.06 -38.25 9.00
C ARG A 2 30.45 -37.04 8.14
N LEU A 3 31.03 -37.26 6.95
CA LEU A 3 31.49 -36.20 6.05
C LEU A 3 30.42 -35.76 5.03
N THR A 4 29.40 -36.60 4.79
CA THR A 4 28.36 -36.35 3.78
C THR A 4 27.31 -35.33 4.23
N LEU A 5 27.16 -35.08 5.54
CA LEU A 5 26.15 -34.17 6.08
C LEU A 5 26.56 -32.68 5.95
N LEU A 6 27.86 -32.39 5.84
CA LEU A 6 28.37 -31.02 5.74
C LEU A 6 28.20 -30.42 4.33
N ILE A 7 28.10 -31.25 3.30
CA ILE A 7 27.96 -30.78 1.91
C ILE A 7 26.53 -30.28 1.64
N PHE A 8 25.52 -30.89 2.25
CA PHE A 8 24.11 -30.46 2.09
C PHE A 8 23.79 -29.11 2.74
N ALA A 9 24.46 -28.76 3.83
CA ALA A 9 24.23 -27.48 4.53
C ALA A 9 24.77 -26.26 3.74
N SER A 10 25.74 -26.46 2.84
CA SER A 10 26.42 -25.37 2.14
C SER A 10 25.64 -24.82 0.93
N ILE A 11 24.65 -25.57 0.42
CA ILE A 11 23.88 -25.17 -0.78
C ILE A 11 22.70 -24.24 -0.41
N LEU A 12 22.24 -24.27 0.85
CA LEU A 12 21.09 -23.47 1.28
C LEU A 12 21.41 -21.97 1.48
N ALA A 13 22.69 -21.59 1.54
CA ALA A 13 23.12 -20.21 1.80
C ALA A 13 23.25 -19.34 0.54
N LEU A 14 23.15 -19.90 -0.67
CA LEU A 14 23.43 -19.19 -1.93
C LEU A 14 22.21 -18.56 -2.62
N GLY A 15 21.02 -18.61 -2.00
CA GLY A 15 19.75 -18.28 -2.68
C GLY A 15 19.10 -16.93 -2.36
N PHE A 16 19.65 -16.12 -1.46
CA PHE A 16 18.96 -14.90 -1.02
C PHE A 16 19.50 -13.66 -1.75
N SER A 17 18.94 -13.36 -2.91
CA SER A 17 19.01 -12.01 -3.46
C SER A 17 18.25 -11.09 -2.50
N PRO A 18 18.88 -10.05 -1.91
CA PRO A 18 18.11 -9.05 -1.20
C PRO A 18 17.15 -8.42 -2.20
N LEU A 19 15.86 -8.44 -1.89
CA LEU A 19 14.87 -7.64 -2.62
C LEU A 19 15.11 -6.19 -2.16
N LEU A 20 15.93 -5.46 -2.91
CA LEU A 20 16.12 -4.03 -2.68
C LEU A 20 14.78 -3.36 -2.99
N ALA A 21 14.28 -2.55 -2.05
CA ALA A 21 13.18 -1.65 -2.35
C ALA A 21 13.59 -0.74 -3.51
N ASP A 22 12.69 -0.55 -4.48
CA ASP A 22 12.91 0.39 -5.58
C ASP A 22 13.06 1.82 -5.06
N ALA A 23 13.69 2.69 -5.85
CA ALA A 23 13.79 4.11 -5.52
C ALA A 23 12.37 4.67 -5.34
N ILE A 24 12.10 5.29 -4.18
CA ILE A 24 10.83 5.97 -3.95
C ILE A 24 10.79 7.16 -4.93
N PRO A 25 9.86 7.20 -5.90
CA PRO A 25 9.95 8.11 -7.04
C PRO A 25 9.56 9.56 -6.72
N TYR A 26 9.32 9.89 -5.45
CA TYR A 26 8.88 11.23 -5.04
C TYR A 26 10.10 12.10 -4.72
N ALA A 27 10.37 13.06 -5.60
CA ALA A 27 11.64 13.76 -5.68
C ALA A 27 12.01 14.59 -4.43
N ASN A 28 11.04 15.18 -3.72
CA ASN A 28 11.27 16.01 -2.53
C ASN A 28 10.02 16.12 -1.64
N VAL A 29 10.20 16.29 -0.33
CA VAL A 29 9.12 16.65 0.60
C VAL A 29 8.48 17.98 0.18
N GLY A 30 7.15 18.08 0.24
CA GLY A 30 6.39 19.30 -0.11
C GLY A 30 6.04 19.46 -1.58
N GLN A 31 6.37 18.48 -2.43
CA GLN A 31 5.88 18.40 -3.82
C GLN A 31 4.71 17.42 -3.92
N LEU A 32 3.73 17.74 -4.77
CA LEU A 32 2.64 16.82 -5.07
C LEU A 32 3.21 15.56 -5.74
N ALA A 33 2.83 14.40 -5.22
CA ALA A 33 3.12 13.13 -5.86
C ALA A 33 2.39 13.04 -7.21
N PRO A 34 2.98 12.41 -8.24
CA PRO A 34 2.28 12.12 -9.49
C PRO A 34 1.04 11.25 -9.27
N ASP A 35 0.04 11.41 -10.14
CA ASP A 35 -1.15 10.57 -10.11
C ASP A 35 -0.82 9.10 -10.41
N GLN A 36 -1.38 8.19 -9.61
CA GLN A 36 -1.22 6.75 -9.69
C GLN A 36 -2.57 6.04 -9.57
N SER A 37 -2.85 5.14 -10.51
CA SER A 37 -4.01 4.25 -10.49
C SER A 37 -3.60 2.85 -10.90
N PHE A 38 -4.31 1.85 -10.37
CA PHE A 38 -4.06 0.46 -10.70
C PHE A 38 -5.30 -0.15 -11.37
N THR A 39 -5.07 -1.09 -12.27
CA THR A 39 -6.15 -1.90 -12.87
C THR A 39 -5.92 -3.35 -12.49
N ALA A 40 -6.93 -3.97 -11.88
CA ALA A 40 -6.87 -5.39 -11.59
C ALA A 40 -6.82 -6.19 -12.89
N THR A 41 -5.76 -6.97 -13.11
CA THR A 41 -5.61 -7.79 -14.33
C THR A 41 -6.33 -9.13 -14.24
N SER A 42 -6.69 -9.55 -13.02
CA SER A 42 -7.34 -10.83 -12.74
C SER A 42 -8.31 -10.69 -11.58
N ASN A 43 -9.31 -11.59 -11.53
CA ASN A 43 -10.16 -11.75 -10.36
C ASN A 43 -9.33 -12.27 -9.18
N GLY A 44 -9.65 -11.82 -7.97
CA GLY A 44 -9.00 -12.34 -6.77
C GLY A 44 -8.95 -11.33 -5.64
N LYS A 45 -7.94 -11.48 -4.79
CA LYS A 45 -7.70 -10.63 -3.63
C LYS A 45 -6.41 -9.86 -3.84
N ILE A 46 -6.49 -8.54 -3.77
CA ILE A 46 -5.32 -7.66 -3.75
C ILE A 46 -5.01 -7.30 -2.31
N THR A 47 -3.74 -7.34 -1.95
CA THR A 47 -3.24 -6.96 -0.62
C THR A 47 -2.35 -5.74 -0.77
N ALA A 48 -2.71 -4.67 -0.06
CA ALA A 48 -1.89 -3.47 0.08
C ALA A 48 -1.11 -3.53 1.39
N TYR A 49 0.15 -3.12 1.36
CA TYR A 49 1.05 -3.13 2.51
C TYR A 49 1.43 -1.71 2.89
N PHE A 50 1.46 -1.43 4.20
CA PHE A 50 2.05 -0.23 4.74
C PHE A 50 3.58 -0.32 4.66
N TYR A 51 4.21 0.71 4.11
CA TYR A 51 5.67 0.75 3.97
C TYR A 51 6.30 1.77 4.92
N ALA A 52 5.88 3.02 4.87
CA ALA A 52 6.38 4.10 5.72
C ALA A 52 5.44 5.31 5.70
N SER A 53 5.64 6.22 6.65
CA SER A 53 5.05 7.56 6.64
C SER A 53 6.06 8.59 7.16
N SER A 54 6.00 9.80 6.61
CA SER A 54 6.68 10.99 7.14
C SER A 54 5.72 12.18 7.28
N ALA A 55 4.41 11.95 7.10
CA ALA A 55 3.39 12.98 7.21
C ALA A 55 3.15 13.35 8.68
N ALA A 56 2.90 14.63 8.95
CA ALA A 56 2.68 15.14 10.30
C ALA A 56 1.25 14.90 10.82
N ASN A 57 0.25 14.86 9.92
CA ASN A 57 -1.14 14.64 10.29
C ASN A 57 -1.42 13.15 10.52
N ASP A 58 -2.50 12.86 11.24
CA ASP A 58 -3.02 11.49 11.40
C ASP A 58 -3.87 11.12 10.18
N ASP A 59 -3.44 10.13 9.41
CA ASP A 59 -4.12 9.69 8.19
C ASP A 59 -4.53 8.21 8.27
N LYS A 60 -5.75 7.91 7.82
CA LYS A 60 -6.13 6.55 7.43
C LYS A 60 -5.88 6.34 5.95
N ILE A 61 -5.07 5.33 5.61
CA ILE A 61 -4.78 4.89 4.25
C ILE A 61 -5.75 3.76 3.89
N ILE A 62 -6.51 3.96 2.82
CA ILE A 62 -7.59 3.05 2.37
C ILE A 62 -7.33 2.67 0.92
N LEU A 63 -7.40 1.37 0.59
CA LEU A 63 -7.51 0.92 -0.79
C LEU A 63 -8.98 0.97 -1.21
N TRP A 64 -9.28 1.70 -2.29
CA TRP A 64 -10.62 1.88 -2.82
C TRP A 64 -10.69 1.34 -4.24
N ASP A 65 -11.64 0.45 -4.47
CA ASP A 65 -12.10 0.08 -5.80
C ASP A 65 -13.17 1.07 -6.25
N LYS A 66 -12.83 1.90 -7.24
CA LYS A 66 -13.72 2.90 -7.83
C LYS A 66 -14.81 2.28 -8.68
N THR A 67 -14.59 1.08 -9.21
CA THR A 67 -15.54 0.39 -10.08
C THR A 67 -16.68 -0.20 -9.24
N SER A 68 -16.35 -0.93 -8.17
CA SER A 68 -17.37 -1.56 -7.31
C SER A 68 -17.82 -0.68 -6.14
N GLY A 69 -17.04 0.34 -5.78
CA GLY A 69 -17.25 1.15 -4.58
C GLY A 69 -16.69 0.53 -3.30
N ALA A 70 -16.11 -0.68 -3.37
CA ALA A 70 -15.62 -1.39 -2.20
C ALA A 70 -14.34 -0.75 -1.63
N LYS A 71 -14.24 -0.70 -0.29
CA LYS A 71 -13.10 -0.12 0.43
C LYS A 71 -12.56 -1.11 1.44
N THR A 72 -11.28 -1.02 1.73
CA THR A 72 -10.67 -1.82 2.80
C THR A 72 -11.14 -1.36 4.19
N THR A 73 -11.54 -2.32 5.01
CA THR A 73 -11.83 -2.12 6.43
C THR A 73 -11.23 -3.31 7.21
N PRO A 74 -10.31 -3.11 8.17
CA PRO A 74 -9.79 -1.83 8.64
C PRO A 74 -8.93 -1.12 7.59
N SER A 75 -8.62 0.16 7.83
CA SER A 75 -7.63 0.95 7.10
C SER A 75 -6.24 0.82 7.72
N LEU A 76 -5.20 1.29 7.02
CA LEU A 76 -3.85 1.39 7.58
C LEU A 76 -3.64 2.78 8.17
N ASP A 77 -3.26 2.84 9.44
CA ASP A 77 -2.90 4.08 10.13
C ASP A 77 -1.47 4.50 9.81
N ASN A 78 -1.25 5.76 9.41
CA ASN A 78 0.07 6.24 8.98
C ASN A 78 1.09 6.34 10.14
N HIS A 79 0.68 6.53 11.39
CA HIS A 79 1.58 6.62 12.56
C HIS A 79 1.64 5.36 13.42
N SER A 80 0.65 4.46 13.34
CA SER A 80 0.58 3.27 14.21
C SER A 80 0.71 1.94 13.46
N SER A 81 0.54 1.91 12.14
CA SER A 81 0.81 0.69 11.36
C SER A 81 2.29 0.38 11.36
N ALA A 82 2.63 -0.88 11.64
CA ALA A 82 3.99 -1.35 11.45
C ALA A 82 4.28 -1.51 9.95
N VAL A 83 5.54 -1.37 9.55
CA VAL A 83 5.98 -1.72 8.19
C VAL A 83 5.59 -3.18 7.90
N GLY A 84 4.91 -3.42 6.79
CA GLY A 84 4.38 -4.72 6.41
C GLY A 84 2.97 -5.03 6.93
N SER A 85 2.36 -4.18 7.76
CA SER A 85 0.92 -4.25 8.04
C SER A 85 0.14 -4.18 6.72
N SER A 86 -0.97 -4.92 6.62
CA SER A 86 -1.67 -5.02 5.35
C SER A 86 -3.18 -5.04 5.47
N VAL A 87 -3.81 -4.61 4.39
CA VAL A 87 -5.25 -4.67 4.17
C VAL A 87 -5.50 -5.29 2.80
N SER A 88 -6.67 -5.88 2.62
CA SER A 88 -6.96 -6.55 1.36
C SER A 88 -8.38 -6.32 0.89
N LEU A 89 -8.55 -6.34 -0.43
CA LEU A 89 -9.82 -6.16 -1.11
C LEU A 89 -10.00 -7.24 -2.17
N SER A 90 -11.21 -7.77 -2.28
CA SER A 90 -11.58 -8.64 -3.40
C SER A 90 -11.92 -7.78 -4.61
N VAL A 91 -11.36 -8.15 -5.76
CA VAL A 91 -11.47 -7.40 -7.03
C VAL A 91 -11.82 -8.34 -8.18
N LYS A 92 -12.36 -7.77 -9.24
CA LYS A 92 -12.56 -8.39 -10.55
C LYS A 92 -11.56 -7.81 -11.55
N ALA A 93 -11.23 -8.60 -12.56
CA ALA A 93 -10.43 -8.13 -13.67
C ALA A 93 -11.12 -6.92 -14.33
N GLY A 94 -10.38 -5.83 -14.52
CA GLY A 94 -10.86 -4.55 -15.03
C GLY A 94 -11.20 -3.51 -13.96
N ASP A 95 -11.24 -3.88 -12.68
CA ASP A 95 -11.54 -2.91 -11.61
C ASP A 95 -10.45 -1.83 -11.50
N SER A 96 -10.86 -0.58 -11.26
CA SER A 96 -9.98 0.57 -11.11
C SER A 96 -9.76 0.86 -9.65
N LEU A 97 -8.50 0.77 -9.21
CA LEU A 97 -8.11 0.87 -7.82
C LEU A 97 -7.26 2.12 -7.58
N VAL A 98 -7.53 2.78 -6.47
CA VAL A 98 -6.77 3.95 -5.99
C VAL A 98 -6.58 3.86 -4.49
N PHE A 99 -5.57 4.57 -4.00
CA PHE A 99 -5.46 4.82 -2.56
C PHE A 99 -6.19 6.11 -2.19
N ILE A 100 -6.83 6.10 -1.02
CA ILE A 100 -7.39 7.27 -0.37
C ILE A 100 -6.61 7.52 0.92
N LEU A 101 -6.32 8.79 1.19
CA LEU A 101 -5.96 9.29 2.51
C LEU A 101 -7.19 9.99 3.10
N ASP A 102 -7.65 9.51 4.25
CA ASP A 102 -8.60 10.20 5.12
C ASP A 102 -7.78 10.91 6.20
N ASP A 103 -7.58 12.21 6.03
CA ASP A 103 -6.90 13.05 7.02
C ASP A 103 -7.86 13.28 8.18
N VAL A 104 -7.63 12.56 9.27
CA VAL A 104 -8.50 12.59 10.45
C VAL A 104 -8.34 13.91 11.22
N THR A 105 -7.18 14.57 11.06
CA THR A 105 -6.91 15.88 11.67
C THR A 105 -7.72 16.99 11.01
N THR A 106 -7.79 17.02 9.68
CA THR A 106 -8.48 18.10 8.94
C THR A 106 -9.86 17.73 8.40
N GLY A 107 -10.20 16.45 8.37
CA GLY A 107 -11.44 15.91 7.78
C GLY A 107 -11.47 15.94 6.25
N GLN A 108 -10.29 16.09 5.62
CA GLN A 108 -10.14 16.10 4.16
C GLN A 108 -9.87 14.71 3.61
N TYR A 109 -10.23 14.52 2.34
CA TYR A 109 -9.92 13.31 1.59
C TYR A 109 -8.99 13.64 0.42
N PHE A 110 -7.95 12.83 0.28
CA PHE A 110 -7.06 12.86 -0.87
C PHE A 110 -7.07 11.49 -1.53
N SER A 111 -6.88 11.43 -2.84
CA SER A 111 -6.69 10.17 -3.55
C SER A 111 -5.44 10.19 -4.39
N SER A 112 -4.95 9.00 -4.71
CA SER A 112 -3.76 8.84 -5.56
C SER A 112 -3.95 9.35 -6.99
N VAL A 113 -5.14 9.78 -7.41
CA VAL A 113 -5.42 10.35 -8.75
C VAL A 113 -6.08 11.73 -8.71
N ASP A 114 -6.41 12.22 -7.52
CA ASP A 114 -7.08 13.50 -7.33
C ASP A 114 -6.85 13.95 -5.89
N TYR A 115 -6.27 15.13 -5.73
CA TYR A 115 -5.96 15.76 -4.45
C TYR A 115 -7.12 16.58 -3.87
N ARG A 116 -8.31 16.58 -4.50
CA ARG A 116 -9.50 17.32 -4.02
C ARG A 116 -10.74 16.43 -3.95
N LEU A 117 -10.76 15.47 -3.04
CA LEU A 117 -12.04 14.87 -2.67
C LEU A 117 -12.75 15.80 -1.67
N ARG A 118 -14.01 16.15 -1.98
CA ARG A 118 -14.80 17.16 -1.25
C ARG A 118 -14.82 16.88 0.26
N PRO A 119 -14.87 17.92 1.12
CA PRO A 119 -14.98 17.75 2.57
C PRO A 119 -16.20 16.89 2.93
N ARG A 120 -16.13 16.17 4.06
CA ARG A 120 -17.30 15.49 4.63
C ARG A 120 -18.47 16.46 4.68
N LEU A 121 -19.46 16.28 3.81
CA LEU A 121 -20.79 16.74 4.13
C LEU A 121 -21.20 15.93 5.35
N GLN A 122 -21.12 16.55 6.53
CA GLN A 122 -21.68 16.01 7.76
C GLN A 122 -23.14 15.63 7.45
N ARG A 123 -23.41 14.33 7.47
CA ARG A 123 -24.76 13.82 7.66
C ARG A 123 -24.95 13.55 9.14
#